data_AF-A0ABD2PNI7-F1
#
_entry.id   AF-A0ABD2PNI7-F1
#
_cell.length_a   1.000
_cell.length_b   1.000
_cell.length_c   1.000
_cell.angle_alpha   90.00
_cell.angle_beta   90.00
_cell.angle_gamma   90.00
#
_symmetry.space_group_name_H-M   'P 1'
#
loop_
_entity.id
_entity.type
_entity.pdbx_description
1 polymer ?
#
loop_
_entity_poly.entity_id
_entity_poly.type
_entity_poly.pdbx_seq_one_letter_code
_entity_poly.pdbx_strand_id
1 'polypeptide(L)' 'MIGFNITHSQEAEGLISFLARGVHVYSNSWGPNDDGKTTGGPHPLTMEAIKQGVTAVSQVQSSYI' A
#
# COMPACT_ATOMS: atom_id res chain seq x y z
N MET A 1 -5.22 7.66 -1.39
CA MET A 1 -6.56 7.85 -0.84
C MET A 1 -7.63 7.62 -1.90
N ILE A 2 -8.13 6.38 -1.88
CA ILE A 2 -9.31 5.89 -2.58
C ILE A 2 -10.52 6.82 -2.38
N GLY A 3 -11.06 7.33 -3.49
CA GLY A 3 -12.25 8.17 -3.51
C GLY A 3 -13.51 7.43 -3.01
N PHE A 4 -14.26 8.12 -2.15
CA PHE A 4 -15.61 7.81 -1.66
C PHE A 4 -15.80 6.46 -0.93
N ASN A 5 -15.71 6.52 0.41
CA ASN A 5 -16.24 5.54 1.38
C ASN A 5 -15.33 4.38 1.85
N ILE A 6 -14.01 4.59 1.90
CA ILE A 6 -13.07 3.67 2.57
C ILE A 6 -12.20 4.47 3.54
N THR A 7 -11.93 3.91 4.74
CA THR A 7 -11.09 4.57 5.74
C THR A 7 -9.59 4.38 5.44
N HIS A 8 -8.75 5.30 5.94
CA HIS A 8 -7.29 5.19 5.79
C HIS A 8 -6.73 3.87 6.36
N SER A 9 -7.38 3.30 7.37
CA SER A 9 -7.01 2.02 7.96
C SER A 9 -7.29 0.86 7.00
N GLN A 10 -8.42 0.90 6.29
CA GLN A 10 -8.76 -0.10 5.27
C GLN A 10 -7.83 0.00 4.04
N GLU A 11 -7.42 1.21 3.67
CA GLU A 11 -6.39 1.43 2.63
C GLU A 11 -5.06 0.77 3.01
N ALA A 12 -4.62 0.95 4.26
CA ALA A 12 -3.41 0.31 4.79
C ALA A 12 -3.55 -1.22 4.86
N GLU A 13 -4.67 -1.72 5.42
CA GLU A 13 -4.95 -3.14 5.58
C GLU A 13 -4.96 -3.90 4.25
N GLY A 14 -5.52 -3.30 3.19
CA GLY A 14 -5.48 -3.89 1.85
C GLY A 14 -4.05 -4.12 1.32
N LEU A 15 -3.09 -3.32 1.74
CA LEU A 15 -1.68 -3.48 1.35
C LEU A 15 -0.96 -4.53 2.21
N ILE A 16 -1.16 -4.54 3.53
CA ILE A 16 -0.44 -5.45 4.45
C ILE A 16 -1.03 -6.86 4.55
N SER A 17 -2.35 -7.02 4.44
CA SER A 17 -3.05 -8.29 4.72
C SER A 17 -2.63 -9.45 3.81
N PHE A 18 -2.13 -9.14 2.63
CA PHE A 18 -1.70 -10.12 1.63
C PHE A 18 -0.19 -10.43 1.66
N LEU A 19 0.63 -9.65 2.38
CA LEU A 19 2.06 -9.92 2.53
C LEU A 19 2.28 -11.24 3.28
N ALA A 20 1.48 -11.51 4.30
CA ALA A 20 1.49 -12.77 5.04
C ALA A 20 1.03 -13.99 4.20
N ARG A 21 0.44 -13.75 3.02
CA ARG A 21 -0.15 -14.78 2.14
C ARG A 21 0.70 -15.09 0.90
N GLY A 22 1.92 -14.56 0.81
CA GLY A 22 2.82 -14.79 -0.32
C GLY A 22 2.43 -14.03 -1.59
N VAL A 23 1.75 -12.88 -1.45
CA VAL A 23 1.50 -12.00 -2.60
C VAL A 23 2.77 -11.20 -2.90
N HIS A 24 3.28 -11.38 -4.12
CA HIS A 24 4.53 -10.78 -4.56
C HIS A 24 4.33 -9.45 -5.31
N VAL A 25 3.17 -9.23 -5.92
CA VAL A 25 2.88 -8.06 -6.76
C VAL A 25 1.49 -7.53 -6.44
N TYR A 26 1.40 -6.22 -6.21
CA TYR A 26 0.17 -5.48 -6.03
C TYR A 26 0.02 -4.50 -7.21
N SER A 27 -1.11 -4.53 -7.90
CA SER A 27 -1.41 -3.64 -9.02
C SER A 27 -2.64 -2.81 -8.68
N ASN A 28 -2.44 -1.53 -8.38
CA ASN A 28 -3.47 -0.64 -7.86
C ASN A 28 -3.71 0.51 -8.84
N SER A 29 -4.92 0.60 -9.39
CA SER A 29 -5.35 1.67 -10.30
C SER A 29 -6.35 2.62 -9.63
N TRP A 30 -6.20 2.81 -8.32
CA TRP A 30 -7.04 3.67 -7.51
C TRP A 30 -6.23 4.82 -6.93
N GLY A 31 -6.88 5.94 -6.60
CA GLY A 31 -6.21 7.15 -6.15
C GLY A 31 -7.19 8.28 -5.80
N PRO A 32 -6.68 9.49 -5.55
CA PRO A 32 -7.50 10.69 -5.50
C PRO A 32 -8.25 10.91 -6.82
N ASN A 33 -9.27 11.76 -6.82
CA ASN A 33 -10.01 12.06 -8.05
C ASN A 33 -9.11 12.66 -9.14
N ASP A 34 -9.18 12.12 -10.35
CA ASP A 34 -8.44 12.62 -11.53
C ASP A 34 -9.13 13.85 -12.17
N ASP A 35 -9.56 14.82 -11.35
CA ASP A 35 -10.32 16.00 -11.79
C ASP A 35 -9.43 17.21 -12.16
N GLY A 36 -8.10 17.03 -12.11
CA GLY A 36 -7.11 18.09 -12.34
C GLY A 36 -7.06 19.16 -11.24
N LYS A 37 -7.76 18.98 -10.11
CA LYS A 37 -7.83 19.92 -8.98
C LYS A 37 -7.44 19.26 -7.65
N THR A 38 -7.76 17.98 -7.50
CA THR A 38 -7.52 17.21 -6.30
C THR A 38 -6.03 16.88 -6.19
N THR A 39 -5.38 17.40 -5.15
CA THR A 39 -4.03 16.98 -4.77
C THR A 39 -4.15 16.11 -3.53
N GLY A 40 -3.91 14.80 -3.66
CA GLY A 40 -4.02 13.84 -2.57
C GLY A 40 -2.90 12.80 -2.62
N GLY A 41 -2.56 12.24 -1.46
CA GLY A 41 -1.53 11.24 -1.32
C GLY A 41 -1.94 10.12 -0.36
N PRO A 42 -1.09 9.10 -0.17
CA PRO A 42 -1.26 8.13 0.90
C PRO A 42 -1.25 8.78 2.28
N HIS A 43 -2.20 8.41 3.14
CA HIS A 43 -2.22 8.83 4.54
C HIS A 43 -1.09 8.12 5.31
N PRO A 44 -0.61 8.62 6.48
CA PRO A 44 0.48 7.99 7.24
C PRO A 44 0.39 6.47 7.42
N LEU A 45 -0.79 5.89 7.70
CA LEU A 45 -0.94 4.43 7.85
C LEU A 45 -0.67 3.68 6.54
N THR A 46 -1.19 4.20 5.43
CA THR A 46 -0.93 3.66 4.08
C THR A 46 0.54 3.79 3.73
N MET A 47 1.18 4.91 4.10
CA MET A 47 2.61 5.12 3.91
C MET A 47 3.44 4.08 4.67
N GLU A 48 3.09 3.81 5.93
CA GLU A 48 3.79 2.77 6.71
C GLU A 48 3.55 1.36 6.16
N ALA A 49 2.33 1.06 5.69
CA ALA A 49 2.05 -0.20 5.00
C ALA A 49 2.93 -0.40 3.75
N ILE A 50 3.09 0.65 2.93
CA ILE A 50 3.97 0.60 1.74
C ILE A 50 5.43 0.38 2.17
N LYS A 51 5.92 1.12 3.16
CA LYS A 51 7.30 0.95 3.70
C LYS A 51 7.54 -0.45 4.23
N GLN A 52 6.57 -1.03 4.94
CA GLN A 52 6.65 -2.41 5.42
C GLN A 52 6.72 -3.41 4.27
N GLY A 53 5.90 -3.24 3.22
CA GLY A 53 5.91 -4.12 2.05
C GLY A 53 7.26 -4.19 1.34
N VAL A 54 7.94 -3.06 1.17
CA VAL A 54 9.27 -3.03 0.50
C VAL A 54 10.41 -3.54 1.40
N THR A 55 10.30 -3.36 2.72
CA THR A 55 11.35 -3.75 3.67
C THR A 55 11.25 -5.21 4.11
N ALA A 56 10.05 -5.73 4.34
CA ALA A 56 9.85 -7.10 4.79
C ALA A 56 10.32 -8.13 3.75
N VAL A 57 10.08 -7.89 2.45
CA VAL A 57 10.56 -8.77 1.36
C VAL A 57 12.10 -8.73 1.26
N SER A 58 12.70 -7.56 1.47
CA SER A 58 14.16 -7.38 1.38
C SER A 58 14.94 -8.17 2.43
N GLN A 59 14.36 -8.39 3.63
CA GLN A 59 15.01 -9.18 4.68
C GLN A 59 15.00 -10.69 4.37
N VAL A 60 14.00 -11.18 3.64
CA VAL A 60 13.90 -12.61 3.28
C VAL A 60 14.90 -12.98 2.18
N GLN A 61 15.28 -12.04 1.31
CA GLN A 61 16.21 -12.30 0.19
C GLN A 61 17.70 -12.24 0.59
N SER A 62 18.05 -11.55 1.68
CA SER A 62 19.45 -11.42 2.12
C SER A 62 20.06 -12.73 2.66
N SER A 63 19.26 -13.76 2.93
CA SER A 63 19.73 -15.08 3.37
C SER A 63 20.06 -16.03 2.22
N TYR A 64 19.94 -15.57 0.96
CA TYR A 64 20.17 -16.37 -0.25
C TYR A 64 21.47 -15.99 -1.00
N ILE A 65 22.41 -15.30 -0.34
CA ILE A 65 23.76 -15.01 -0.84
C ILE A 65 24.83 -15.50 0.12
#